data_AF-A0A936M693-F1
#
_entry.id   AF-A0A936M693-F1
#
_cell.length_a   1.000
_cell.length_b   1.000
_cell.length_c   1.000
_cell.angle_alpha   90.00
_cell.angle_beta   90.00
_cell.angle_gamma   90.00
#
_symmetry.space_group_name_H-M   'P 1'
#
loop_
_entity.id
_entity.type
_entity.pdbx_description
1 polymer ?
#
loop_
_entity_poly.entity_id
_entity_poly.type
_entity_poly.pdbx_seq_one_letter_code
_entity_poly.pdbx_strand_id
1 'polypeptide(L)'
;MNYLEDLAGWLSQEAVRRRIGRPVAARASFALPFDAGDATGILAAVAASAQKWFDAVPRRAYALGPVPSGALHALVEFATGETALLGVEPCEQPAVHVLLIGNHGTVEWTDAPDFRPVASLSPGPIAESLRTGAPVDYR
;
A
#
# COMPACT_ATOMS: atom_id res chain seq x y z
N MET A 1 -5.20 -22.03 -1.79
CA MET A 1 -3.95 -21.26 -1.62
C MET A 1 -4.35 -19.80 -1.66
N ASN A 2 -4.11 -19.05 -0.58
CA ASN A 2 -4.64 -17.70 -0.37
C ASN A 2 -3.59 -16.66 -0.79
N TYR A 3 -3.79 -16.00 -1.93
CA TYR A 3 -2.83 -15.04 -2.51
C TYR A 3 -2.32 -13.99 -1.51
N LEU A 4 -3.19 -13.48 -0.64
CA LEU A 4 -2.82 -12.47 0.35
C LEU A 4 -1.91 -13.03 1.46
N GLU A 5 -2.08 -14.29 1.82
CA GLU A 5 -1.20 -14.96 2.80
C GLU A 5 0.19 -15.20 2.20
N ASP A 6 0.24 -15.66 0.95
CA ASP A 6 1.51 -15.88 0.23
C ASP A 6 2.26 -14.55 0.05
N LEU A 7 1.56 -13.48 -0.36
CA LEU A 7 2.10 -12.12 -0.47
C LEU A 7 2.65 -11.61 0.87
N ALA A 8 1.88 -11.77 1.96
CA ALA A 8 2.31 -11.33 3.28
C ALA A 8 3.55 -12.08 3.76
N GLY A 9 3.61 -13.40 3.50
CA GLY A 9 4.77 -14.24 3.78
C GLY A 9 6.01 -13.80 2.99
N TRP A 10 5.86 -13.59 1.68
CA TRP A 10 6.95 -13.13 0.82
C TRP A 10 7.52 -11.78 1.26
N LEU A 11 6.66 -10.79 1.54
CA LEU A 11 7.08 -9.46 1.97
C LEU A 11 7.87 -9.51 3.29
N SER A 12 7.43 -10.35 4.23
CA SER A 12 8.12 -10.52 5.51
C SER A 12 9.52 -11.11 5.32
N GLN A 13 9.65 -12.12 4.45
CA GLN A 13 10.94 -12.74 4.14
C GLN A 13 11.88 -11.75 3.43
N GLU A 14 11.36 -11.01 2.45
CA GLU A 14 12.16 -10.06 1.68
C GLU A 14 12.58 -8.85 2.53
N ALA A 15 11.73 -8.40 3.49
CA ALA A 15 12.08 -7.37 4.46
C ALA A 15 13.29 -7.77 5.32
N VAL A 16 13.32 -9.02 5.80
CA VAL A 16 14.46 -9.59 6.53
C VAL A 16 15.68 -9.68 5.62
N ARG A 17 15.53 -10.21 4.40
CA ARG A 17 16.62 -10.38 3.44
C ARG A 17 17.27 -9.07 3.04
N ARG A 18 16.46 -8.02 2.80
CA ARG A 18 16.91 -6.67 2.45
C ARG A 18 17.34 -5.84 3.64
N ARG A 19 17.16 -6.36 4.87
CA ARG A 19 17.55 -5.70 6.12
C ARG A 19 16.97 -4.30 6.25
N ILE A 20 15.68 -4.14 5.94
CA ILE A 20 15.00 -2.84 6.07
C ILE A 20 14.85 -2.37 7.53
N GLY A 21 15.31 -3.18 8.48
CA GLY A 21 15.18 -2.95 9.91
C GLY A 21 13.76 -3.23 10.40
N ARG A 22 13.30 -2.49 11.40
CA ARG A 22 11.93 -2.62 11.91
C ARG A 22 10.97 -1.92 10.95
N PRO A 23 9.94 -2.61 10.43
CA PRO A 23 8.88 -1.95 9.67
C PRO A 23 8.17 -0.88 10.51
N VAL A 24 7.99 0.31 9.94
CA VAL A 24 7.38 1.48 10.60
C VAL A 24 6.15 2.00 9.84
N ALA A 25 6.06 1.74 8.55
CA ALA A 25 4.90 2.09 7.76
C ALA A 25 4.68 1.11 6.60
N ALA A 26 3.45 1.02 6.13
CA ALA A 26 3.08 0.25 4.95
C ALA A 26 2.11 1.05 4.09
N ARG A 27 2.21 0.88 2.77
CA ARG A 27 1.18 1.27 1.81
C ARG A 27 0.80 0.04 1.01
N ALA A 28 -0.49 -0.26 0.91
CA ALA A 28 -0.96 -1.35 0.08
C ALA A 28 -2.20 -0.91 -0.72
N SER A 29 -2.15 -1.09 -2.03
CA SER A 29 -3.20 -0.72 -2.97
C SER A 29 -3.58 -1.94 -3.80
N PHE A 30 -4.86 -2.27 -3.79
CA PHE A 30 -5.45 -3.40 -4.51
C PHE A 30 -6.45 -2.85 -5.51
N ALA A 31 -6.06 -2.79 -6.77
CA ALA A 31 -6.97 -2.56 -7.87
C ALA A 31 -7.56 -3.92 -8.26
N LEU A 32 -8.88 -4.09 -8.14
CA LEU A 32 -9.56 -5.36 -8.37
C LEU A 32 -10.71 -5.20 -9.37
N PRO A 33 -11.12 -6.27 -10.08
CA PRO A 33 -12.31 -6.23 -10.93
C PRO A 33 -13.56 -5.68 -10.21
N PHE A 34 -14.46 -5.01 -10.93
CA PHE A 34 -15.70 -4.45 -10.36
C PHE A 34 -16.59 -5.50 -9.66
N ASP A 35 -16.44 -6.77 -10.01
CA ASP A 35 -17.15 -7.91 -9.45
C ASP A 35 -16.32 -8.71 -8.42
N ALA A 36 -15.14 -8.19 -8.01
CA ALA A 36 -14.23 -8.87 -7.09
C ALA A 36 -14.82 -9.07 -5.67
N GLY A 37 -15.99 -8.53 -5.39
CA GLY A 37 -16.79 -8.86 -4.21
C GLY A 37 -16.60 -7.88 -3.06
N ASP A 38 -16.43 -8.42 -1.85
CA ASP A 38 -16.43 -7.66 -0.59
C ASP A 38 -15.13 -6.89 -0.37
N ALA A 39 -15.09 -5.64 -0.86
CA ALA A 39 -13.97 -4.72 -0.64
C ALA A 39 -13.62 -4.52 0.85
N THR A 40 -14.61 -4.62 1.75
CA THR A 40 -14.39 -4.51 3.19
C THR A 40 -13.62 -5.72 3.72
N GLY A 41 -14.03 -6.93 3.32
CA GLY A 41 -13.35 -8.18 3.66
C GLY A 41 -11.90 -8.21 3.16
N ILE A 42 -11.65 -7.70 1.95
CA ILE A 42 -10.30 -7.59 1.40
C ILE A 42 -9.48 -6.59 2.22
N LEU A 43 -10.01 -5.39 2.47
CA LEU A 43 -9.30 -4.38 3.27
C LEU A 43 -8.99 -4.89 4.68
N ALA A 44 -9.90 -5.64 5.30
CA ALA A 44 -9.68 -6.29 6.59
C ALA A 44 -8.56 -7.36 6.53
N ALA A 45 -8.54 -8.18 5.47
CA ALA A 45 -7.47 -9.16 5.28
C ALA A 45 -6.10 -8.50 5.10
N VAL A 46 -6.04 -7.39 4.36
CA VAL A 46 -4.82 -6.59 4.19
C VAL A 46 -4.38 -5.94 5.51
N ALA A 47 -5.32 -5.43 6.30
CA ALA A 47 -5.01 -4.91 7.64
C ALA A 47 -4.44 -5.99 8.57
N ALA A 48 -4.95 -7.24 8.48
CA ALA A 48 -4.40 -8.38 9.21
C ALA A 48 -2.98 -8.74 8.74
N SER A 49 -2.66 -8.59 7.46
CA SER A 49 -1.29 -8.73 6.95
C SER A 49 -0.36 -7.65 7.51
N ALA A 50 -0.82 -6.39 7.57
CA ALA A 50 -0.05 -5.30 8.16
C ALA A 50 0.24 -5.53 9.66
N GLN A 51 -0.74 -6.05 10.42
CA GLN A 51 -0.53 -6.49 11.80
C GLN A 51 0.63 -7.49 11.93
N LYS A 52 0.74 -8.45 11.00
CA LYS A 52 1.84 -9.42 10.99
C LYS A 52 3.18 -8.77 10.65
N TRP A 53 3.21 -7.82 9.70
CA TRP A 53 4.46 -7.14 9.32
C TRP A 53 5.02 -6.26 10.44
N PHE A 54 4.15 -5.62 11.21
CA PHE A 54 4.56 -4.76 12.31
C PHE A 54 4.74 -5.49 13.64
N ASP A 55 4.26 -6.74 13.74
CA ASP A 55 4.12 -7.47 15.02
C ASP A 55 3.40 -6.61 16.08
N ALA A 56 2.35 -5.91 15.65
CA ALA A 56 1.67 -4.91 16.44
C ALA A 56 0.15 -4.98 16.28
N VAL A 57 -0.59 -4.69 17.35
CA VAL A 57 -2.05 -4.71 17.35
C VAL A 57 -2.59 -3.38 16.80
N PRO A 58 -3.60 -3.40 15.89
CA PRO A 58 -4.29 -2.18 15.48
C PRO A 58 -4.91 -1.45 16.68
N ARG A 59 -4.70 -0.14 16.77
CA ARG A 59 -5.24 0.73 17.81
C ARG A 59 -6.38 1.59 17.30
N ARG A 60 -6.25 2.14 16.09
CA ARG A 60 -7.25 3.01 15.46
C ARG A 60 -7.29 2.74 13.96
N ALA A 61 -8.46 2.89 13.37
CA ALA A 61 -8.63 2.86 11.92
C ALA A 61 -9.53 4.02 11.51
N TYR A 62 -9.15 4.69 10.42
CA TYR A 62 -9.96 5.71 9.76
C TYR A 62 -10.24 5.21 8.36
N ALA A 63 -11.51 5.05 8.02
CA ALA A 63 -11.92 4.60 6.69
C ALA A 63 -12.55 5.75 5.92
N LEU A 64 -12.26 5.80 4.61
CA LEU A 64 -12.83 6.76 3.67
C LEU A 64 -13.18 6.04 2.38
N GLY A 65 -14.37 6.28 1.85
CA GLY A 65 -14.77 5.76 0.55
C GLY A 65 -16.29 5.63 0.41
N PRO A 66 -16.88 5.98 -0.74
CA PRO A 66 -18.26 5.63 -1.01
C PRO A 66 -18.32 4.12 -1.29
N VAL A 67 -18.99 3.35 -0.43
CA VAL A 67 -19.30 1.94 -0.68
C VAL A 67 -19.90 1.69 -2.09
N PRO A 68 -20.76 2.57 -2.65
CA PRO A 68 -21.32 2.37 -4.00
C PRO A 68 -20.29 2.37 -5.12
N SER A 69 -19.15 3.05 -4.97
CA SER A 69 -18.12 3.13 -6.01
C SER A 69 -17.06 2.05 -5.88
N GLY A 70 -17.17 1.12 -4.93
CA GLY A 70 -16.21 0.04 -4.70
C GLY A 70 -14.82 0.47 -4.22
N ALA A 71 -14.60 1.78 -4.06
CA ALA A 71 -13.34 2.35 -3.61
C ALA A 71 -13.38 2.57 -2.09
N LEU A 72 -12.48 1.91 -1.37
CA LEU A 72 -12.39 1.98 0.07
C LEU A 72 -10.92 2.10 0.49
N HIS A 73 -10.64 3.13 1.30
CA HIS A 73 -9.33 3.36 1.87
C HIS A 73 -9.40 3.30 3.38
N ALA A 74 -8.35 2.81 4.02
CA ALA A 74 -8.17 2.92 5.45
C ALA A 74 -6.76 3.36 5.83
N LEU A 75 -6.66 4.25 6.80
CA LEU A 75 -5.45 4.48 7.57
C LEU A 75 -5.58 3.72 8.89
N VAL A 76 -4.69 2.77 9.14
CA VAL A 76 -4.63 1.99 10.38
C VAL A 76 -3.42 2.45 11.19
N GLU A 77 -3.64 2.86 12.44
CA GLU A 77 -2.58 3.12 13.41
C GLU A 77 -2.42 1.91 14.33
N PHE A 78 -1.18 1.54 14.63
CA PHE A 78 -0.84 0.41 15.51
C PHE A 78 -0.39 0.88 16.89
N ALA A 79 -0.43 -0.02 17.87
CA ALA A 79 -0.16 0.29 19.28
C ALA A 79 1.24 0.89 19.53
N THR A 80 2.22 0.55 18.69
CA THR A 80 3.62 0.97 18.82
C THR A 80 4.01 2.13 17.90
N GLY A 81 3.04 2.73 17.19
CA GLY A 81 3.23 3.93 16.37
C GLY A 81 3.37 3.69 14.87
N GLU A 82 3.37 2.44 14.43
CA GLU A 82 3.35 2.10 13.00
C GLU A 82 2.02 2.49 12.36
N THR A 83 2.05 2.71 11.05
CA THR A 83 0.86 3.08 10.28
C THR A 83 0.77 2.29 8.97
N ALA A 84 -0.44 1.93 8.57
CA ALA A 84 -0.71 1.34 7.26
C ALA A 84 -1.75 2.17 6.50
N LEU A 85 -1.40 2.63 5.31
CA LEU A 85 -2.35 3.19 4.36
C LEU A 85 -2.77 2.12 3.37
N LEU A 86 -4.03 1.73 3.43
CA LEU A 86 -4.60 0.61 2.70
C LEU A 86 -5.66 1.14 1.74
N GLY A 87 -5.71 0.59 0.53
CA GLY A 87 -6.70 0.96 -0.48
C GLY A 87 -7.15 -0.25 -1.27
N VAL A 88 -8.46 -0.33 -1.51
CA VAL A 88 -9.08 -1.23 -2.48
C VAL A 88 -9.85 -0.35 -3.44
N GLU A 89 -9.62 -0.52 -4.73
CA GLU A 89 -10.26 0.27 -5.79
C GLU A 89 -10.74 -0.67 -6.89
N PRO A 90 -11.89 -0.41 -7.54
CA PRO A 90 -12.27 -1.18 -8.70
C PRO A 90 -11.45 -0.77 -9.92
N CYS A 91 -11.19 -1.72 -10.81
CA CYS A 91 -10.43 -1.53 -12.04
C CYS A 91 -10.81 -2.57 -13.09
N GLU A 92 -10.46 -2.33 -14.34
CA GLU A 92 -10.61 -3.31 -15.42
C GLU A 92 -9.48 -4.36 -15.41
N GLN A 93 -8.28 -3.96 -14.99
CA GLN A 93 -7.09 -4.82 -14.96
C GLN A 93 -6.55 -4.91 -13.54
N PRO A 94 -6.66 -6.08 -12.87
CA PRO A 94 -6.22 -6.25 -11.49
C PRO A 94 -4.75 -5.86 -11.31
N ALA A 95 -4.48 -5.13 -10.24
CA ALA A 95 -3.14 -4.74 -9.86
C ALA A 95 -2.99 -4.71 -8.33
N VAL A 96 -1.83 -5.16 -7.85
CA VAL A 96 -1.47 -5.10 -6.44
C VAL A 96 -0.15 -4.36 -6.31
N HIS A 97 -0.13 -3.35 -5.45
CA HIS A 97 1.06 -2.63 -5.06
C HIS A 97 1.20 -2.65 -3.55
N VAL A 98 2.36 -3.08 -3.05
CA VAL A 98 2.66 -3.02 -1.62
C VAL A 98 4.05 -2.43 -1.43
N LEU A 99 4.14 -1.42 -0.59
CA LEU A 99 5.39 -0.82 -0.12
C LEU A 99 5.46 -0.98 1.40
N LEU A 100 6.45 -1.73 1.86
CA LEU A 100 6.80 -1.83 3.26
C LEU A 100 8.01 -0.94 3.55
N ILE A 101 7.88 -0.07 4.55
CA ILE A 101 8.89 0.92 4.92
C ILE A 101 9.39 0.55 6.31
N GLY A 102 10.69 0.28 6.40
CA GLY A 102 11.38 0.10 7.67
C GLY A 102 12.33 1.27 7.96
N ASN A 103 12.83 1.31 9.18
CA ASN A 103 13.74 2.38 9.61
C ASN A 103 15.10 2.39 8.88
N HIS A 104 15.46 1.32 8.16
CA HIS A 104 16.71 1.21 7.39
C HIS A 104 16.50 1.01 5.88
N GLY A 105 15.27 1.04 5.38
CA GLY A 105 15.01 0.87 3.95
C GLY A 105 13.58 0.49 3.61
N THR A 106 13.36 0.05 2.38
CA THR A 106 12.03 -0.31 1.87
C THR A 106 12.06 -1.63 1.10
N VAL A 107 10.90 -2.30 1.08
CA VAL A 107 10.61 -3.43 0.17
C VAL A 107 9.33 -3.13 -0.58
N GLU A 108 9.33 -3.41 -1.86
CA GLU A 108 8.19 -3.20 -2.74
C GLU A 108 7.81 -4.53 -3.39
N TRP A 109 6.52 -4.78 -3.49
CA TRP A 109 5.92 -5.81 -4.33
C TRP A 109 4.94 -5.15 -5.29
N THR A 110 5.02 -5.58 -6.54
CA THR A 110 4.15 -5.13 -7.60
C THR A 110 3.74 -6.34 -8.42
N ASP A 111 2.43 -6.52 -8.56
CA ASP A 111 1.83 -7.53 -9.41
C ASP A 111 0.74 -6.86 -10.24
N ALA A 112 1.05 -6.54 -11.49
CA ALA A 112 0.06 -6.09 -12.45
C ALA A 112 0.50 -6.46 -13.86
N PRO A 113 -0.44 -6.66 -14.79
CA PRO A 113 -0.13 -7.05 -16.16
C PRO A 113 0.74 -6.05 -16.95
N ASP A 114 0.91 -4.81 -16.49
CA ASP A 114 1.84 -3.83 -17.07
C ASP A 114 2.18 -2.69 -16.08
N PHE A 115 2.32 -2.98 -14.77
CA PHE A 115 2.80 -1.95 -13.84
C PHE A 115 4.27 -1.69 -14.10
N ARG A 116 4.53 -0.75 -15.01
CA ARG A 116 5.80 -0.05 -15.03
C ARG A 116 5.83 0.79 -13.76
N PRO A 117 6.79 0.58 -12.83
CA PRO A 117 7.19 1.68 -11.97
C PRO A 117 7.38 2.86 -12.92
N VAL A 118 6.92 4.05 -12.57
CA VAL A 118 7.22 5.23 -13.37
C VAL A 118 8.73 5.47 -13.27
N ALA A 119 9.49 4.69 -14.04
CA ALA A 119 10.91 4.78 -14.18
C ALA A 119 11.12 6.07 -14.96
N SER A 120 11.48 7.11 -14.21
CA SER A 120 11.61 8.47 -14.71
C SER A 120 10.27 9.04 -15.19
N LEU A 121 9.54 9.70 -14.29
CA LEU A 121 8.93 10.96 -14.72
C LEU A 121 10.09 11.77 -15.29
N SER A 122 10.16 11.97 -16.62
CA SER A 122 10.87 13.14 -17.16
C SER A 122 10.54 14.28 -16.22
N PRO A 123 11.52 14.99 -15.62
CA PRO A 123 11.31 15.78 -14.42
C PRO A 123 10.12 16.71 -14.66
N GLY A 124 8.98 16.25 -14.16
CA GLY A 124 7.72 16.93 -14.41
C GLY A 124 7.72 18.19 -13.57
N PRO A 125 6.67 19.00 -13.68
CA PRO A 125 6.53 20.17 -12.83
C PRO A 125 6.67 19.83 -11.33
N ILE A 126 6.33 18.59 -10.93
CA ILE A 126 6.54 18.06 -9.58
C ILE A 126 8.04 17.91 -9.22
N ALA A 127 8.89 17.42 -10.13
CA ALA A 127 10.31 17.26 -9.84
C ALA A 127 11.03 18.61 -9.72
N GLU A 128 10.65 19.59 -10.54
CA GLU A 128 11.16 20.95 -10.45
C GLU A 128 10.62 21.70 -9.22
N SER A 129 9.35 21.49 -8.87
CA SER A 129 8.73 21.98 -7.63
C SER A 129 9.46 21.47 -6.39
N LEU A 130 9.80 20.17 -6.35
CA LEU A 130 10.57 19.60 -5.25
C LEU A 130 12.01 20.12 -5.18
N ARG A 131 12.62 20.46 -6.32
CA ARG A 131 13.97 21.04 -6.38
C ARG A 131 14.00 22.50 -5.94
N THR A 132 12.97 23.25 -6.30
CA THR A 132 12.92 24.71 -6.12
C THR A 132 12.12 25.15 -4.89
N GLY A 133 11.33 24.25 -4.30
CA GLY A 133 10.39 24.56 -3.23
C GLY A 133 9.17 25.38 -3.68
N ALA A 134 9.00 25.62 -4.98
CA ALA A 134 7.85 26.34 -5.53
C ALA A 134 6.69 25.37 -5.79
N PRO A 135 5.42 25.70 -5.49
CA PRO A 135 4.29 24.83 -5.75
C PRO A 135 4.08 24.60 -7.26
N VAL A 136 3.53 23.44 -7.62
CA VAL A 136 3.13 23.17 -9.01
C VAL A 136 1.87 23.95 -9.34
N ASP A 137 1.93 24.81 -10.36
CA ASP A 137 0.77 25.49 -10.92
C ASP A 137 0.09 24.57 -11.96
N TYR A 138 -1.17 24.22 -11.73
CA TYR A 138 -1.97 23.29 -12.55
C TYR A 138 -3.01 24.00 -13.42
N ARG A 139 -2.80 25.29 -13.72
CA ARG A 139 -3.71 26.09 -14.56
C ARG A 139 -3.69 25.71 -16.03
#